data_AF-A0A352EZZ1-F1
#
_entry.id   AF-A0A352EZZ1-F1
#
_cell.length_a   1.000
_cell.length_b   1.000
_cell.length_c   1.000
_cell.angle_alpha   90.00
_cell.angle_beta   90.00
_cell.angle_gamma   90.00
#
_symmetry.space_group_name_H-M   'P 1'
#
loop_
_entity.id
_entity.type
_entity.pdbx_description
1 polymer ?
#
loop_
_entity_poly.entity_id
_entity_poly.type
_entity_poly.pdbx_seq_one_letter_code
_entity_poly.pdbx_strand_id
1 'polypeptide(L)'
;HICGGVVGLLSGIAAMSFRKGSSRHRVAGNVFFFAMLTMASTAAYLGNLFGGASALYLVTTGWLTARRREGETTIFDWGALLFGLAVGVPIVTDGLRIASGSIPPKPGVPVGMILFLGSVVLVAAAGDLRMLVRGGGFGRQRIARHLWRMCFGLFIATGSFLAQRRVMAFLGGPKIMLLAPLPLLLMIFWLIRVRFKNAYERKSVTSGDVHALPT
;
A
#
# COMPACT_ATOMS: atom_id res chain seq x y z
N HIS A 1 -3.56 18.93 0.24
CA HIS A 1 -3.55 17.83 1.24
C HIS A 1 -4.96 17.35 1.62
N ILE A 2 -5.79 18.16 2.30
CA ILE A 2 -7.10 17.73 2.83
C ILE A 2 -8.07 17.20 1.76
N CYS A 3 -8.30 17.96 0.69
CA CYS A 3 -9.22 17.54 -0.38
C CYS A 3 -8.78 16.23 -1.04
N GLY A 4 -7.47 16.06 -1.27
CA GLY A 4 -6.91 14.81 -1.79
C GLY A 4 -7.13 13.63 -0.85
N GLY A 5 -7.05 13.84 0.47
CA GLY A 5 -7.37 12.83 1.48
C GLY A 5 -8.84 12.43 1.47
N VAL A 6 -9.77 13.39 1.37
CA VAL A 6 -11.22 13.11 1.30
C VAL A 6 -11.56 12.32 0.03
N VAL A 7 -11.12 12.82 -1.13
CA VAL A 7 -11.37 12.16 -2.42
C VAL A 7 -10.71 10.79 -2.44
N GLY A 8 -9.50 10.65 -1.92
CA GLY A 8 -8.80 9.38 -1.76
C GLY A 8 -9.58 8.39 -0.89
N LEU A 9 -10.07 8.82 0.28
CA LEU A 9 -10.82 7.95 1.17
C LEU A 9 -12.11 7.44 0.51
N LEU A 10 -12.90 8.34 -0.07
CA LEU A 10 -14.17 8.00 -0.71
C LEU A 10 -13.97 7.09 -1.93
N SER A 11 -13.01 7.41 -2.80
CA SER A 11 -12.72 6.61 -3.98
C SER A 11 -12.09 5.25 -3.63
N GLY A 12 -11.28 5.18 -2.58
CA GLY A 12 -10.72 3.93 -2.05
C GLY A 12 -11.81 3.00 -1.50
N ILE A 13 -12.75 3.54 -0.73
CA ILE A 13 -13.93 2.80 -0.24
C ILE A 13 -14.77 2.32 -1.42
N ALA A 14 -15.08 3.19 -2.38
CA ALA A 14 -15.84 2.83 -3.57
C ALA A 14 -15.14 1.73 -4.38
N ALA A 15 -13.82 1.80 -4.56
CA ALA A 15 -13.03 0.78 -5.24
C ALA A 15 -13.11 -0.59 -4.54
N MET A 16 -13.21 -0.63 -3.21
CA MET A 16 -13.39 -1.88 -2.45
C MET A 16 -14.79 -2.46 -2.57
N SER A 17 -15.82 -1.61 -2.70
CA SER A 17 -17.22 -2.04 -2.87
C SER A 17 -17.51 -2.60 -4.27
N PHE A 18 -16.79 -2.12 -5.29
CA PHE A 18 -16.99 -2.60 -6.66
C PHE A 18 -16.35 -3.96 -6.92
N ARG A 19 -17.00 -4.75 -7.80
CA ARG A 19 -16.46 -6.05 -8.24
C ARG A 19 -15.08 -5.84 -8.87
N LYS A 20 -14.09 -6.55 -8.35
CA LYS A 20 -12.70 -6.51 -8.83
C LYS A 20 -12.64 -6.79 -10.33
N GLY A 21 -11.98 -5.92 -11.09
CA GLY A 21 -11.85 -6.02 -12.56
C GLY A 21 -12.96 -5.31 -13.36
N SER A 22 -14.05 -4.89 -12.72
CA SER A 22 -15.09 -4.08 -13.38
C SER A 22 -14.55 -2.72 -13.85
N SER A 23 -15.23 -2.10 -14.83
CA SER A 23 -14.90 -0.73 -15.27
C SER A 23 -15.00 0.28 -14.11
N ARG A 24 -16.04 0.16 -13.26
CA ARG A 24 -16.23 1.02 -12.08
C ARG A 24 -15.11 0.88 -11.06
N HIS A 25 -14.61 -0.33 -10.81
CA HIS A 25 -13.42 -0.54 -9.97
C HIS A 25 -12.18 0.14 -10.55
N ARG A 26 -11.95 0.04 -11.87
CA ARG A 26 -10.82 0.68 -12.54
C ARG A 26 -10.89 2.21 -12.46
N VAL A 27 -12.07 2.80 -12.66
CA VAL A 27 -12.27 4.25 -12.54
C VAL A 27 -12.04 4.71 -11.11
N ALA A 28 -12.68 4.06 -10.12
CA ALA A 28 -12.50 4.41 -8.71
C ALA A 28 -11.03 4.28 -8.26
N GLY A 29 -10.34 3.21 -8.70
CA GLY A 29 -8.91 3.02 -8.42
C GLY A 29 -8.00 4.08 -9.05
N ASN A 30 -8.34 4.58 -10.25
CA ASN A 30 -7.60 5.67 -10.87
C ASN A 30 -7.83 6.99 -10.15
N VAL A 31 -9.07 7.30 -9.76
CA VAL A 31 -9.39 8.49 -8.96
C VAL A 31 -8.65 8.44 -7.62
N PHE A 32 -8.65 7.27 -6.96
CA PHE A 32 -7.88 7.04 -5.74
C PHE A 32 -6.40 7.34 -5.94
N PHE A 33 -5.80 6.81 -7.00
CA PHE A 33 -4.39 7.01 -7.32
C PHE A 33 -4.04 8.50 -7.47
N PHE A 34 -4.77 9.26 -8.30
CA PHE A 34 -4.48 10.67 -8.51
C PHE A 34 -4.74 11.54 -7.28
N ALA A 35 -5.79 11.24 -6.51
CA ALA A 35 -6.07 11.93 -5.26
C ALA A 35 -4.95 11.72 -4.23
N MET A 36 -4.46 10.48 -4.12
CA MET A 36 -3.35 10.11 -3.26
C MET A 36 -2.04 10.77 -3.69
N LEU A 37 -1.78 10.85 -5.00
CA LEU A 37 -0.59 11.52 -5.53
C LEU A 37 -0.57 13.00 -5.10
N THR A 38 -1.68 13.71 -5.30
CA THR A 38 -1.82 15.11 -4.87
C THR A 38 -1.70 15.27 -3.36
N MET A 39 -2.35 14.39 -2.59
CA MET A 39 -2.29 14.43 -1.13
C MET A 39 -0.87 14.20 -0.62
N ALA A 40 -0.17 13.20 -1.15
CA ALA A 40 1.13 12.78 -0.67
C ALA A 40 2.24 13.76 -1.09
N SER A 41 2.19 14.31 -2.31
CA SER A 41 3.08 15.40 -2.73
C SER A 41 2.88 16.65 -1.88
N THR A 42 1.63 17.04 -1.61
CA THR A 42 1.36 18.18 -0.72
C THR A 42 1.73 17.89 0.73
N ALA A 43 1.65 16.64 1.20
CA ALA A 43 2.13 16.25 2.53
C ALA A 43 3.64 16.41 2.65
N ALA A 44 4.38 15.96 1.62
CA ALA A 44 5.82 16.08 1.57
C ALA A 44 6.27 17.55 1.57
N TYR A 45 5.60 18.38 0.78
CA TYR A 45 5.84 19.82 0.71
C TYR A 45 5.57 20.54 2.05
N LEU A 46 4.50 20.15 2.76
CA LEU A 46 4.11 20.75 4.04
C LEU A 46 4.92 20.26 5.25
N GLY A 47 6.04 19.57 5.02
CA GLY A 47 6.97 19.14 6.08
C GLY A 47 6.80 17.69 6.55
N ASN A 48 5.81 16.95 6.04
CA ASN A 48 5.69 15.51 6.27
C ASN A 48 6.35 14.71 5.13
N LEU A 49 7.63 14.99 4.88
CA LEU A 49 8.41 14.40 3.78
C LEU A 49 8.37 12.87 3.81
N PHE A 50 8.64 12.27 4.97
CA PHE A 50 8.70 10.81 5.10
C PHE A 50 7.34 10.14 4.91
N GLY A 51 6.27 10.72 5.48
CA GLY A 51 4.90 10.23 5.29
C GLY A 51 4.46 10.33 3.84
N GLY A 52 4.67 11.50 3.23
CA GLY A 52 4.33 11.78 1.84
C GLY A 52 5.11 10.89 0.87
N ALA A 53 6.44 10.82 1.01
CA ALA A 53 7.29 10.00 0.14
C ALA A 53 6.95 8.51 0.21
N SER A 54 6.68 7.99 1.41
CA SER A 54 6.25 6.59 1.61
C SER A 54 4.93 6.30 0.90
N ALA A 55 3.94 7.19 1.06
CA ALA A 55 2.65 7.07 0.39
C ALA A 55 2.80 7.15 -1.14
N LEU A 56 3.60 8.09 -1.64
CA LEU A 56 3.91 8.23 -3.07
C LEU A 56 4.51 6.94 -3.63
N TYR A 57 5.51 6.38 -2.96
CA TYR A 57 6.15 5.14 -3.39
C TYR A 57 5.16 3.97 -3.46
N LEU A 58 4.41 3.73 -2.38
CA LEU A 58 3.47 2.60 -2.30
C LEU A 58 2.35 2.71 -3.33
N VAL A 59 1.72 3.87 -3.44
CA VAL A 59 0.57 4.09 -4.31
C VAL A 59 0.98 4.06 -5.79
N THR A 60 2.12 4.68 -6.13
CA THR A 60 2.65 4.68 -7.50
C THR A 60 3.02 3.29 -7.95
N THR A 61 3.81 2.56 -7.16
CA THR A 61 4.22 1.22 -7.53
C THR A 61 3.06 0.22 -7.49
N GLY A 62 2.09 0.39 -6.59
CA GLY A 62 0.85 -0.38 -6.56
C GLY A 62 -0.01 -0.16 -7.82
N TRP A 63 -0.03 1.06 -8.36
CA TRP A 63 -0.80 1.41 -9.56
C TRP A 63 -0.12 0.90 -10.83
N LEU A 64 1.21 1.08 -10.94
CA LEU A 64 2.02 0.49 -12.01
C LEU A 64 1.82 -1.03 -12.07
N THR A 65 1.82 -1.70 -10.91
CA THR A 65 1.58 -3.14 -10.81
C THR A 65 0.23 -3.54 -11.39
N ALA A 66 -0.82 -2.71 -11.27
CA ALA A 66 -2.14 -3.00 -11.84
C ALA A 66 -2.28 -2.72 -13.33
N ARG A 67 -1.43 -1.86 -13.93
CA ARG A 67 -1.49 -1.52 -15.36
C ARG A 67 -0.62 -2.41 -16.25
N ARG A 68 0.48 -2.96 -15.72
CA ARG A 68 1.46 -3.71 -16.53
C ARG A 68 0.97 -5.09 -16.96
N ARG A 69 1.29 -5.49 -18.20
CA ARG A 69 1.13 -6.88 -18.70
C ARG A 69 2.13 -7.81 -17.99
N GLU A 70 1.84 -9.10 -17.96
CA GLU A 70 2.64 -10.09 -17.24
C GLU A 70 4.05 -10.23 -17.84
N GLY A 71 5.06 -10.49 -17.01
CA GLY A 71 6.41 -10.87 -17.46
C GLY A 71 7.35 -9.73 -17.86
N GLU A 72 6.89 -8.49 -18.00
CA GLU A 72 7.78 -7.39 -18.41
C GLU A 72 8.37 -6.63 -17.21
N THR A 73 9.68 -6.78 -17.01
CA THR A 73 10.48 -5.86 -16.18
C THR A 73 11.02 -4.74 -17.06
N THR A 74 10.79 -3.48 -16.68
CA THR A 74 11.33 -2.32 -17.42
C THR A 74 12.28 -1.51 -16.54
N ILE A 75 13.06 -0.61 -17.14
CA ILE A 75 14.00 0.28 -16.44
C ILE A 75 13.31 1.13 -15.36
N PHE A 76 12.02 1.42 -15.54
CA PHE A 76 11.19 2.10 -14.54
C PHE A 76 11.04 1.31 -13.23
N ASP A 77 11.13 -0.02 -13.24
CA ASP A 77 11.07 -0.83 -12.02
C ASP A 77 12.34 -0.67 -11.18
N TRP A 78 13.49 -0.52 -11.83
CA TRP A 78 14.75 -0.19 -11.17
C TRP A 78 14.72 1.21 -10.56
N GLY A 79 14.18 2.19 -11.28
CA GLY A 79 13.96 3.54 -10.76
C GLY A 79 13.02 3.56 -9.55
N ALA A 80 11.92 2.80 -9.61
CA ALA A 80 11.00 2.65 -8.49
C ALA A 80 11.66 1.98 -7.28
N LEU A 81 12.45 0.93 -7.49
CA LEU A 81 13.22 0.27 -6.43
C LEU A 81 14.19 1.25 -5.77
N LEU A 82 14.96 1.99 -6.56
CA LEU A 82 15.93 2.96 -6.06
C LEU A 82 15.24 4.05 -5.25
N PHE A 83 14.10 4.57 -5.72
CA PHE A 83 13.28 5.52 -4.97
C PHE A 83 12.79 4.94 -3.64
N GLY A 84 12.30 3.69 -3.66
CA GLY A 84 11.87 3.00 -2.44
C GLY A 84 12.99 2.85 -1.40
N LEU A 85 14.21 2.54 -1.84
CA LEU A 85 15.38 2.47 -0.96
C LEU A 85 15.81 3.85 -0.45
N ALA A 86 15.84 4.85 -1.34
CA ALA A 86 16.18 6.23 -0.99
C ALA A 86 15.19 6.86 0.01
N VAL A 87 13.94 6.39 0.05
CA VAL A 87 12.96 6.79 1.05
C VAL A 87 13.03 5.92 2.31
N GLY A 88 13.05 4.59 2.15
CA GLY A 88 12.93 3.65 3.26
C GLY A 88 14.16 3.62 4.17
N VAL A 89 15.37 3.66 3.61
CA VAL A 89 16.61 3.59 4.40
C VAL A 89 16.74 4.80 5.33
N PRO A 90 16.65 6.06 4.85
CA PRO A 90 16.73 7.21 5.75
C PRO A 90 15.66 7.23 6.83
N ILE A 91 14.42 6.80 6.53
CA ILE A 91 13.34 6.73 7.52
C ILE A 91 13.71 5.79 8.67
N VAL A 92 14.21 4.59 8.35
CA VAL A 92 14.60 3.62 9.38
C VAL A 92 15.83 4.12 10.13
N THR A 93 16.83 4.66 9.45
CA THR A 93 18.03 5.21 10.07
C THR A 93 17.69 6.35 11.04
N ASP A 94 16.87 7.31 10.64
CA ASP A 94 16.40 8.38 11.51
C ASP A 94 15.60 7.84 12.70
N GLY A 95 14.71 6.88 12.47
CA GLY A 95 13.95 6.22 13.53
C GLY A 95 14.86 5.56 14.58
N LEU A 96 15.92 4.88 14.15
CA LEU A 96 16.90 4.24 15.05
C LEU A 96 17.78 5.29 15.77
N ARG A 97 18.15 6.37 15.10
CA ARG A 97 18.88 7.49 15.71
C ARG A 97 18.06 8.20 16.78
N ILE A 98 16.75 8.37 16.57
CA ILE A 98 15.86 8.92 17.59
C ILE A 98 15.69 7.92 18.74
N ALA A 99 15.51 6.62 18.44
CA ALA A 99 15.34 5.59 19.46
C ALA A 99 16.58 5.42 20.37
N SER A 100 17.78 5.62 19.81
CA SER A 100 19.05 5.59 20.55
C SER A 100 19.38 6.90 21.27
N GLY A 101 18.55 7.94 21.14
CA GLY A 101 18.81 9.27 21.71
C GLY A 101 19.88 10.09 20.98
N SER A 102 20.34 9.65 19.81
CA SER A 102 21.37 10.33 19.02
C SER A 102 20.88 11.65 18.40
N ILE A 103 19.57 11.78 18.17
CA ILE A 103 18.94 13.01 17.66
C ILE A 103 17.61 13.27 18.39
N PRO A 104 17.19 14.53 18.55
CA PRO A 104 15.94 14.86 19.24
C PRO A 104 14.71 14.33 18.48
N PRO A 105 13.68 13.85 19.19
CA PRO A 105 12.44 13.40 18.57
C PRO A 105 11.72 14.55 17.89
N LYS A 106 11.08 14.26 16.76
CA LYS A 106 10.21 15.24 16.08
C LYS A 106 8.91 15.42 16.89
N PRO A 107 8.50 16.66 17.21
CA PRO A 107 7.28 16.91 17.96
C PRO A 107 6.04 16.30 17.27
N GLY A 108 5.29 15.49 18.01
CA GLY A 108 4.01 14.94 17.55
C GLY A 108 4.09 13.71 16.63
N VAL A 109 5.28 13.15 16.36
CA VAL A 109 5.43 11.91 15.58
C VAL A 109 6.09 10.83 16.44
N PRO A 110 5.36 9.77 16.84
CA PRO A 110 5.94 8.68 17.61
C PRO A 110 7.05 7.96 16.82
N VAL A 111 8.18 7.67 17.47
CA VAL A 111 9.31 6.94 16.87
C VAL A 111 8.87 5.59 16.29
N GLY A 112 7.96 4.91 16.99
CA GLY A 112 7.38 3.65 16.51
C GLY A 112 6.68 3.78 15.15
N MET A 113 6.01 4.92 14.86
CA MET A 113 5.40 5.15 13.55
C MET A 113 6.44 5.36 12.45
N ILE A 114 7.56 6.04 12.76
CA ILE A 114 8.66 6.26 11.82
C ILE A 114 9.28 4.92 11.43
N LEU A 115 9.65 4.09 12.42
CA LEU A 115 10.20 2.76 12.20
C LEU A 115 9.22 1.84 11.46
N PHE A 116 7.95 1.87 11.85
CA PHE A 116 6.89 1.10 11.18
C PHE A 116 6.76 1.50 9.71
N LEU A 117 6.67 2.79 9.39
CA LEU A 117 6.51 3.23 8.02
C LEU A 117 7.75 2.91 7.16
N GLY A 118 8.95 3.14 7.70
CA GLY A 118 10.21 2.82 7.03
C GLY A 118 10.33 1.32 6.72
N SER A 119 10.03 0.46 7.70
CA SER A 119 10.05 -0.99 7.49
C SER A 119 9.05 -1.45 6.43
N VAL A 120 7.84 -0.87 6.37
CA VAL A 120 6.85 -1.17 5.31
C VAL A 120 7.39 -0.80 3.93
N VAL A 121 8.04 0.35 3.78
CA VAL A 121 8.67 0.77 2.53
C VAL A 121 9.80 -0.18 2.13
N LEU A 122 10.64 -0.60 3.08
CA LEU A 122 11.72 -1.55 2.81
C LEU A 122 11.20 -2.94 2.43
N VAL A 123 10.12 -3.43 3.06
CA VAL A 123 9.44 -4.67 2.67
C VAL A 123 8.88 -4.55 1.25
N ALA A 124 8.35 -3.37 0.88
CA ALA A 124 7.90 -3.12 -0.48
C ALA A 124 9.06 -3.14 -1.48
N ALA A 125 10.18 -2.50 -1.16
CA ALA A 125 11.39 -2.47 -1.98
C ALA A 125 12.00 -3.86 -2.13
N ALA A 126 12.12 -4.64 -1.06
CA ALA A 126 12.58 -6.03 -1.10
C ALA A 126 11.67 -6.90 -1.99
N GLY A 127 10.35 -6.66 -1.95
CA GLY A 127 9.39 -7.30 -2.85
C GLY A 127 9.60 -6.94 -4.33
N ASP A 128 10.01 -5.71 -4.64
CA ASP A 128 10.34 -5.27 -5.99
C ASP A 128 11.67 -5.86 -6.47
N LEU A 129 12.70 -5.86 -5.62
CA LEU A 129 13.98 -6.50 -5.91
C LEU A 129 13.79 -8.01 -6.21
N ARG A 130 13.01 -8.71 -5.37
CA ARG A 130 12.70 -10.13 -5.60
C ARG A 130 11.99 -10.37 -6.93
N MET A 131 11.18 -9.42 -7.40
CA MET A 131 10.54 -9.51 -8.71
C MET A 131 11.54 -9.34 -9.84
N LEU A 132 12.39 -8.32 -9.73
CA LEU A 132 13.37 -7.98 -10.77
C LEU A 132 14.38 -9.11 -10.94
N VAL A 133 14.88 -9.68 -9.84
CA VAL A 133 15.80 -10.82 -9.86
C VAL A 133 15.17 -12.08 -10.46
N ARG A 134 13.84 -12.24 -10.36
CA ARG A 134 13.12 -13.44 -10.85
C ARG A 134 12.49 -13.25 -12.24
N GLY A 135 12.79 -12.16 -12.95
CA GLY A 135 12.28 -11.93 -14.30
C GLY A 135 10.80 -11.56 -14.39
N GLY A 136 10.24 -10.92 -13.36
CA GLY A 136 8.86 -10.43 -13.36
C GLY A 136 7.92 -11.11 -12.36
N GLY A 137 6.71 -10.56 -12.22
CA GLY A 137 5.67 -11.07 -11.30
C GLY A 137 4.47 -11.64 -12.04
N PHE A 138 4.22 -12.94 -11.87
CA PHE A 138 3.10 -13.65 -12.51
C PHE A 138 1.78 -13.50 -11.71
N GLY A 139 0.65 -13.34 -12.42
CA GLY A 139 -0.74 -13.26 -11.96
C GLY A 139 -0.99 -13.07 -10.46
N ARG A 140 -0.90 -14.16 -9.67
CA ARG A 140 -1.21 -14.17 -8.22
C ARG A 140 -0.33 -13.21 -7.40
N GLN A 141 0.97 -13.14 -7.70
CA GLN A 141 1.89 -12.28 -6.96
C GLN A 141 1.68 -10.81 -7.31
N ARG A 142 1.29 -10.52 -8.55
CA ARG A 142 0.90 -9.18 -9.02
C ARG A 142 -0.36 -8.68 -8.34
N ILE A 143 -1.41 -9.51 -8.27
CA ILE A 143 -2.67 -9.15 -7.59
C ILE A 143 -2.44 -8.92 -6.10
N ALA A 144 -1.66 -9.81 -5.45
CA ALA A 144 -1.31 -9.64 -4.04
C ALA A 144 -0.54 -8.32 -3.84
N ARG A 145 0.46 -8.03 -4.71
CA ARG A 145 1.28 -6.81 -4.66
C ARG A 145 0.47 -5.53 -4.84
N HIS A 146 -0.39 -5.49 -5.85
CA HIS A 146 -1.28 -4.37 -6.08
C HIS A 146 -2.19 -4.13 -4.87
N LEU A 147 -2.82 -5.19 -4.37
CA LEU A 147 -3.77 -5.11 -3.27
C LEU A 147 -3.13 -4.55 -2.00
N TRP A 148 -2.04 -5.15 -1.52
CA TRP A 148 -1.45 -4.70 -0.26
C TRP A 148 -0.90 -3.27 -0.37
N ARG A 149 -0.26 -2.90 -1.49
CA ARG A 149 0.26 -1.53 -1.66
C ARG A 149 -0.83 -0.47 -1.72
N MET A 150 -1.94 -0.76 -2.39
CA MET A 150 -3.08 0.15 -2.45
C MET A 150 -3.80 0.25 -1.10
N CYS A 151 -4.02 -0.87 -0.42
CA CYS A 151 -4.63 -0.85 0.91
C CYS A 151 -3.74 -0.19 1.97
N PHE A 152 -2.42 -0.38 1.91
CA PHE A 152 -1.49 0.36 2.76
C PHE A 152 -1.50 1.86 2.44
N GLY A 153 -1.58 2.23 1.15
CA GLY A 153 -1.79 3.62 0.75
C GLY A 153 -3.07 4.19 1.37
N LEU A 154 -4.16 3.44 1.33
CA LEU A 154 -5.44 3.83 1.95
C LEU A 154 -5.32 3.93 3.48
N PHE A 155 -4.61 3.02 4.13
CA PHE A 155 -4.30 3.10 5.56
C PHE A 155 -3.55 4.40 5.92
N ILE A 156 -2.52 4.75 5.15
CA ILE A 156 -1.77 6.00 5.34
C ILE A 156 -2.69 7.20 5.12
N ALA A 157 -3.57 7.17 4.11
CA ALA A 157 -4.54 8.22 3.86
C ALA A 157 -5.51 8.42 5.02
N THR A 158 -6.11 7.32 5.50
CA THR A 158 -7.03 7.32 6.65
C THR A 158 -6.32 7.84 7.90
N GLY A 159 -5.13 7.32 8.20
CA GLY A 159 -4.33 7.78 9.34
C GLY A 159 -3.99 9.27 9.24
N SER A 160 -3.55 9.73 8.06
CA SER A 160 -3.17 11.13 7.84
C SER A 160 -4.36 12.08 7.87
N PHE A 161 -5.55 11.64 7.44
CA PHE A 161 -6.78 12.42 7.53
C PHE A 161 -7.31 12.48 8.96
N LEU A 162 -7.35 11.36 9.67
CA LEU A 162 -7.81 11.30 11.06
C LEU A 162 -6.85 12.00 12.04
N ALA A 163 -5.55 11.99 11.75
CA ALA A 163 -4.55 12.71 12.55
C ALA A 163 -4.64 14.25 12.43
N GLN A 164 -5.51 14.78 11.55
CA GLN A 164 -5.72 16.22 11.45
C GLN A 164 -6.41 16.74 12.72
N ARG A 165 -5.81 17.75 13.36
CA ARG A 165 -6.36 18.36 14.59
C ARG A 165 -7.81 18.80 14.45
N ARG A 166 -8.19 19.36 13.29
CA ARG A 166 -9.57 19.78 13.00
C ARG A 166 -10.55 18.61 12.97
N VAL A 167 -10.14 17.49 12.38
CA VAL A 167 -10.97 16.27 12.28
C VAL A 167 -11.11 15.63 13.67
N MET A 168 -10.02 15.50 14.43
CA MET A 168 -10.07 15.03 15.82
C MET A 168 -10.95 15.90 16.71
N ALA A 169 -10.85 17.22 16.60
CA ALA A 169 -11.67 18.14 17.39
C ALA A 169 -13.17 18.00 17.06
N PHE A 170 -13.50 17.79 15.78
CA PHE A 170 -14.88 17.67 15.33
C PHE A 170 -15.53 16.32 15.66
N LEU A 171 -14.77 15.21 15.57
CA LEU A 171 -15.30 13.85 15.69
C LEU A 171 -15.14 13.20 17.09
N GLY A 172 -14.76 13.97 18.11
CA GLY A 172 -14.78 13.49 19.50
C GLY A 172 -13.45 12.97 20.05
N GLY A 173 -12.32 13.51 19.57
CA GLY A 173 -11.01 13.34 20.20
C GLY A 173 -10.17 12.18 19.64
N PRO A 174 -9.08 11.77 20.33
CA PRO A 174 -8.08 10.86 19.80
C PRO A 174 -8.57 9.42 19.57
N LYS A 175 -9.73 9.04 20.15
CA LYS A 175 -10.32 7.70 20.02
C LYS A 175 -10.63 7.35 18.56
N ILE A 176 -10.86 8.33 17.69
CA ILE A 176 -11.13 8.06 16.26
C ILE A 176 -9.94 7.44 15.53
N MET A 177 -8.70 7.58 16.03
CA MET A 177 -7.54 6.89 15.45
C MET A 177 -7.66 5.36 15.53
N LEU A 178 -8.53 4.81 16.38
CA LEU A 178 -8.86 3.38 16.39
C LEU A 178 -9.50 2.90 15.08
N LEU A 179 -10.04 3.80 14.26
CA LEU A 179 -10.59 3.51 12.94
C LEU A 179 -9.52 3.46 11.84
N ALA A 180 -8.34 4.03 12.09
CA ALA A 180 -7.23 4.04 11.13
C ALA A 180 -6.79 2.63 10.65
N PRO A 181 -6.68 1.58 11.49
CA PRO A 181 -6.27 0.24 11.05
C PRO A 181 -7.32 -0.54 10.26
N LEU A 182 -8.55 -0.03 10.09
CA LEU A 182 -9.64 -0.74 9.41
C LEU A 182 -9.28 -1.17 7.96
N PRO A 183 -8.62 -0.32 7.12
CA PRO A 183 -8.12 -0.74 5.81
C PRO A 183 -7.08 -1.87 5.88
N LEU A 184 -6.29 -1.97 6.96
CA LEU A 184 -5.33 -3.06 7.15
C LEU A 184 -6.02 -4.38 7.48
N LEU A 185 -7.04 -4.37 8.34
CA LEU A 185 -7.83 -5.57 8.64
C LEU A 185 -8.50 -6.12 7.37
N LEU A 186 -9.11 -5.22 6.59
CA LEU A 186 -9.68 -5.56 5.28
C LEU A 186 -8.60 -6.13 4.34
N MET A 187 -7.43 -5.49 4.27
CA MET A 187 -6.31 -5.99 3.46
C MET A 187 -5.91 -7.41 3.85
N ILE A 188 -5.75 -7.70 5.14
CA ILE A 188 -5.38 -9.04 5.63
C ILE A 188 -6.43 -10.06 5.19
N PHE A 189 -7.71 -9.76 5.39
CA PHE A 189 -8.81 -10.61 4.93
C PHE A 189 -8.74 -10.88 3.42
N TRP A 190 -8.55 -9.84 2.61
CA TRP A 190 -8.48 -9.97 1.16
C TRP A 190 -7.20 -10.68 0.67
N LEU A 191 -6.06 -10.48 1.34
CA LEU A 191 -4.81 -11.19 1.03
C LEU A 191 -4.94 -12.68 1.33
N ILE A 192 -5.52 -13.03 2.48
CA ILE A 192 -5.84 -14.43 2.85
C ILE A 192 -6.77 -14.99 1.78
N ARG A 193 -7.91 -14.33 1.50
CA ARG A 193 -8.88 -14.79 0.49
C ARG A 193 -8.24 -15.01 -0.88
N VAL A 194 -7.45 -14.06 -1.40
CA VAL A 194 -6.80 -14.18 -2.71
C VAL A 194 -5.75 -15.29 -2.71
N ARG A 195 -5.08 -15.56 -1.59
CA ARG A 195 -4.11 -16.65 -1.50
C ARG A 195 -4.76 -18.03 -1.32
N PHE A 196 -5.89 -18.13 -0.64
CA PHE A 196 -6.51 -19.43 -0.30
C PHE A 196 -7.64 -19.85 -1.25
N LYS A 197 -8.42 -18.92 -1.83
CA LYS A 197 -9.58 -19.28 -2.68
C LYS A 197 -9.20 -20.17 -3.88
N ASN A 198 -8.00 -19.97 -4.45
CA ASN A 198 -7.53 -20.77 -5.59
C ASN A 198 -6.57 -21.90 -5.19
N ALA A 199 -6.19 -22.02 -3.90
CA ALA A 199 -5.54 -23.23 -3.41
C ALA A 199 -6.57 -24.39 -3.38
N TYR A 200 -7.83 -24.06 -3.12
CA TYR A 200 -8.96 -24.98 -3.22
C TYR A 200 -9.30 -25.34 -4.67
N GLU A 201 -9.40 -24.35 -5.58
CA GLU A 201 -9.64 -24.62 -7.02
C GLU A 201 -8.50 -25.40 -7.69
N ARG A 202 -7.23 -25.20 -7.26
CA ARG A 202 -6.11 -25.99 -7.78
C ARG A 202 -6.16 -27.44 -7.27
N LYS A 203 -6.56 -27.67 -6.02
CA LYS A 203 -6.78 -29.02 -5.49
C LYS A 203 -7.96 -29.73 -6.19
N SER A 204 -9.04 -29.02 -6.54
CA SER A 204 -10.17 -29.64 -7.23
C SER A 204 -9.87 -30.03 -8.68
N VAL A 205 -8.99 -29.30 -9.38
CA VAL A 205 -8.54 -29.70 -10.72
C VAL A 205 -7.59 -30.90 -10.65
N THR A 206 -6.60 -30.88 -9.74
CA THR A 206 -5.65 -32.00 -9.61
C THR A 206 -6.28 -33.28 -9.04
N SER A 207 -7.38 -33.17 -8.30
CA SER A 207 -8.10 -34.34 -7.76
C SER A 207 -9.20 -34.88 -8.69
N GLY A 208 -9.57 -34.13 -9.75
CA GLY A 208 -10.56 -34.54 -10.75
C GLY A 208 -9.98 -35.35 -11.91
N ASP A 209 -8.68 -35.20 -12.19
CA ASP A 209 -8.02 -35.84 -13.34
C ASP A 209 -7.44 -37.25 -13.06
N VAL A 210 -7.71 -37.85 -11.89
CA VAL A 210 -7.21 -39.20 -11.53
C VAL A 210 -8.28 -40.29 -11.70
N HIS A 211 -9.52 -39.94 -12.07
CA HIS A 211 -10.59 -40.91 -12.33
C HIS A 211 -11.23 -40.75 -13.71
N ALA A 212 -10.41 -40.83 -14.76
CA ALA A 212 -10.90 -41.21 -16.08
C ALA A 212 -9.76 -41.86 -16.86
N LEU A 213 -9.75 -43.21 -16.88
CA LEU A 213 -9.86 -44.01 -18.10
C LEU A 213 -9.87 -45.50 -17.71
N PRO A 214 -10.95 -46.23 -17.98
CA PRO A 214 -10.92 -47.68 -18.07
C PRO A 214 -10.41 -48.08 -19.47
N THR A 215 -9.51 -49.06 -19.51
CA THR A 215 -9.27 -49.91 -20.69
C THR A 215 -9.84 -51.29 -20.42
#